data_AF-A0A7Y4X5M6-F1
#
_entry.id   AF-A0A7Y4X5M6-F1
#
_cell.length_a   1.000
_cell.length_b   1.000
_cell.length_c   1.000
_cell.angle_alpha   90.00
_cell.angle_beta   90.00
_cell.angle_gamma   90.00
#
_symmetry.space_group_name_H-M   'P 1'
#
loop_
_entity.id
_entity.type
_entity.pdbx_description
1 polymer ?
#
loop_
_entity_poly.entity_id
_entity_poly.type
_entity_poly.pdbx_seq_one_letter_code
_entity_poly.pdbx_strand_id
1 'polypeptide(L)'
;MTNDAPTHLFSADRPIASRKEDILGRFSFAESLASAIKGWTVNDSLVIALYGSWGSGKSSVKNMILEALREQEQGCPLIVEFNP
;
A
#
# COMPACT_ATOMS: atom_id res chain seq x y z
N MET A 1 4.15 16.97 21.21
CA MET A 1 2.72 16.61 21.22
C MET A 1 2.65 15.13 20.87
N THR A 2 2.56 14.27 21.88
CA THR A 2 2.52 12.82 21.70
C THR A 2 1.15 12.46 21.12
N ASN A 3 1.15 11.82 19.96
CA ASN A 3 -0.07 11.33 19.32
C ASN A 3 -0.46 10.01 20.00
N ASP A 4 -1.04 10.11 21.19
CA ASP A 4 -1.61 8.97 21.90
C ASP A 4 -2.94 8.59 21.24
N ALA A 5 -2.85 7.85 20.14
CA ALA A 5 -4.01 7.17 19.58
C ALA A 5 -4.56 6.20 20.65
N PRO A 6 -5.89 6.12 20.84
CA PRO A 6 -6.48 5.27 21.87
C PRO A 6 -6.06 3.81 21.66
N THR A 7 -5.41 3.21 22.66
CA THR A 7 -5.15 1.78 22.75
C THR A 7 -6.48 1.05 22.90
N HIS A 8 -7.14 0.78 21.78
CA HIS A 8 -8.28 -0.12 21.75
C HIS A 8 -7.78 -1.54 22.02
N LEU A 9 -8.34 -2.18 23.07
CA LEU A 9 -8.05 -3.59 23.43
C LEU A 9 -8.32 -4.55 22.25
N PHE A 10 -9.19 -4.14 21.33
CA PHE A 10 -9.49 -4.85 20.09
C PHE A 10 -9.36 -3.90 18.92
N SER A 11 -8.44 -4.22 18.00
CA SER A 11 -8.39 -3.56 16.70
C SER A 11 -9.45 -4.18 15.79
N ALA A 12 -10.29 -3.34 15.18
CA ALA A 12 -11.13 -3.81 14.09
C ALA A 12 -10.24 -4.28 12.93
N ASP A 13 -10.70 -5.27 12.14
CA ASP A 13 -10.00 -5.74 10.94
C ASP A 13 -10.04 -4.65 9.85
N ARG A 14 -9.21 -3.63 10.04
CA ARG A 14 -9.06 -2.48 9.17
C ARG A 14 -7.72 -2.58 8.45
N PRO A 15 -7.69 -2.26 7.15
CA PRO A 15 -6.42 -2.12 6.44
C PRO A 15 -5.54 -1.06 7.12
N ILE A 16 -4.26 -1.36 7.32
CA ILE A 16 -3.29 -0.36 7.79
C ILE A 16 -3.08 0.71 6.70
N ALA A 17 -2.77 1.94 7.11
CA ALA A 17 -2.63 3.07 6.20
C ALA A 17 -1.17 3.32 5.79
N SER A 18 -0.21 2.97 6.66
CA SER A 18 1.22 3.26 6.46
C SER A 18 2.11 2.10 6.88
N ARG A 19 3.31 2.03 6.29
CA ARG A 19 4.43 1.17 6.69
C ARG A 19 4.79 1.26 8.16
N LYS A 20 4.48 2.38 8.81
CA LYS A 20 4.70 2.57 10.26
C LYS A 20 3.88 1.61 11.11
N GLU A 21 2.79 1.08 10.56
CA GLU A 21 1.88 0.14 11.22
C GLU A 21 2.17 -1.32 10.81
N ASP A 22 3.15 -1.56 9.91
CA ASP A 22 3.42 -2.87 9.33
C ASP A 22 4.28 -3.77 10.24
N ILE A 23 3.63 -4.35 11.23
CA ILE A 23 4.26 -5.29 12.18
C ILE A 23 4.72 -6.59 11.50
N LEU A 24 4.13 -6.96 10.37
CA LEU A 24 4.38 -8.25 9.70
C LEU A 24 5.37 -8.15 8.53
N GLY A 25 6.00 -6.99 8.32
CA GLY A 25 7.09 -6.82 7.36
C GLY A 25 6.68 -6.97 5.90
N ARG A 26 5.44 -6.62 5.54
CA ARG A 26 4.91 -6.63 4.18
C ARG A 26 5.34 -5.43 3.33
N PHE A 27 5.91 -4.39 3.94
CA PHE A 27 6.30 -3.17 3.24
C PHE A 27 7.33 -3.43 2.13
N SER A 28 8.29 -4.33 2.34
CA SER A 28 9.30 -4.68 1.33
C SER A 28 8.68 -5.21 0.03
N PHE A 29 7.60 -5.99 0.15
CA PHE A 29 6.82 -6.44 -1.00
C PHE A 29 6.10 -5.28 -1.69
N ALA A 30 5.46 -4.40 -0.92
CA ALA A 30 4.77 -3.22 -1.44
C ALA A 30 5.73 -2.27 -2.18
N GLU A 31 6.91 -2.02 -1.62
CA GLU A 31 7.97 -1.18 -2.20
C GLU A 31 8.52 -1.78 -3.50
N SER A 32 8.71 -3.10 -3.54
CA SER A 32 9.14 -3.80 -4.76
C SER A 32 8.12 -3.66 -5.89
N LEU A 33 6.83 -3.78 -5.56
CA LEU A 33 5.75 -3.63 -6.54
C LEU A 33 5.59 -2.18 -7.01
N ALA A 34 5.72 -1.20 -6.10
CA ALA A 34 5.74 0.22 -6.45
C ALA A 34 6.90 0.54 -7.40
N SER A 35 8.09 -0.01 -7.15
CA SER A 35 9.26 0.15 -8.02
C SER A 35 9.04 -0.43 -9.41
N ALA A 36 8.39 -1.60 -9.49
CA ALA A 36 8.04 -2.22 -10.77
C ALA A 36 7.01 -1.39 -11.56
N ILE A 37 5.99 -0.86 -10.89
CA ILE A 37 4.99 0.05 -11.50
C ILE A 37 5.68 1.29 -12.05
N LYS A 38 6.59 1.91 -11.29
CA LYS A 38 7.34 3.09 -11.71
C LYS A 38 8.29 2.82 -12.87
N GLY A 39 8.92 1.65 -12.88
CA GLY A 39 9.84 1.22 -13.94
C GLY A 39 9.14 0.86 -15.25
N TRP A 40 7.80 0.79 -15.28
CA TRP A 40 7.05 0.46 -16.47
C TRP A 40 6.98 1.65 -17.45
N THR A 41 7.81 1.61 -18.48
CA THR A 41 7.95 2.69 -19.49
C THR A 41 7.53 2.27 -20.90
N VAL A 42 7.02 1.06 -21.07
CA VAL A 42 6.54 0.55 -22.37
C VAL A 42 5.15 1.11 -22.70
N ASN A 43 4.84 1.16 -24.00
CA ASN A 43 3.59 1.72 -24.53
C ASN A 43 2.35 0.85 -24.27
N ASP A 44 2.53 -0.35 -23.71
CA ASP A 44 1.43 -1.27 -23.42
C ASP A 44 0.85 -1.04 -22.02
N SER A 45 -0.42 -1.37 -21.85
CA SER A 45 -1.11 -1.30 -20.56
C SER A 45 -0.69 -2.46 -19.65
N LEU A 46 -0.38 -2.15 -18.39
CA LEU A 46 -0.07 -3.14 -17.36
C LEU A 46 -1.29 -3.35 -16.44
N VAL A 47 -1.72 -4.60 -16.28
CA VAL A 47 -2.77 -4.99 -15.33
C VAL A 47 -2.16 -5.88 -14.25
N ILE A 48 -2.39 -5.52 -12.99
CA ILE A 48 -1.85 -6.23 -11.82
C ILE A 48 -3.01 -6.64 -10.91
N ALA A 49 -3.03 -7.89 -10.48
CA ALA A 49 -3.99 -8.41 -9.51
C ALA A 49 -3.26 -8.88 -8.25
N LEU A 50 -3.74 -8.42 -7.08
CA LEU A 50 -3.23 -8.85 -5.78
C LEU A 50 -4.12 -9.94 -5.20
N TYR A 51 -3.62 -11.18 -5.17
CA TYR A 51 -4.37 -12.35 -4.68
C TYR A 51 -4.08 -12.67 -3.21
N GLY A 52 -5.08 -13.23 -2.54
CA GLY A 52 -4.97 -13.71 -1.16
C GLY A 52 -6.34 -13.92 -0.52
N SER A 53 -6.41 -14.80 0.49
CA SER A 53 -7.62 -15.10 1.25
C SER A 53 -8.23 -13.85 1.90
N TRP A 54 -9.49 -13.92 2.32
CA TRP A 54 -10.09 -12.87 3.15
C TRP A 54 -9.25 -12.64 4.42
N GLY A 55 -9.09 -11.39 4.85
CA GLY A 55 -8.27 -11.03 6.01
C GLY A 55 -6.75 -11.14 5.80
N SER A 56 -6.26 -11.48 4.60
CA SER A 56 -4.81 -11.61 4.35
C SER A 56 -4.04 -10.28 4.26
N GLY A 57 -4.71 -9.14 4.41
CA GLY A 57 -4.09 -7.81 4.35
C GLY A 57 -3.89 -7.24 2.94
N LYS A 58 -4.65 -7.70 1.93
CA LYS A 58 -4.55 -7.16 0.54
C LYS A 58 -4.72 -5.64 0.48
N SER A 59 -5.75 -5.12 1.13
CA SER A 59 -6.01 -3.68 1.18
C SER A 59 -4.89 -2.92 1.91
N SER A 60 -4.28 -3.53 2.95
CA SER A 60 -3.11 -2.96 3.63
C SER A 60 -1.91 -2.84 2.70
N VAL A 61 -1.64 -3.89 1.92
CA VAL A 61 -0.57 -3.90 0.92
C VAL A 61 -0.85 -2.86 -0.17
N LYS A 62 -2.09 -2.75 -0.66
CA LYS A 62 -2.49 -1.67 -1.58
C LYS A 62 -2.11 -0.30 -1.02
N ASN A 63 -2.48 -0.02 0.23
CA ASN A 63 -2.19 1.28 0.87
C ASN A 63 -0.68 1.57 0.95
N MET A 64 0.13 0.57 1.31
CA MET A 64 1.59 0.70 1.35
C MET A 64 2.22 0.88 -0.04
N ILE A 65 1.66 0.27 -1.08
CA ILE A 65 2.10 0.51 -2.46
C ILE A 65 1.86 1.98 -2.83
N LEU A 66 0.67 2.51 -2.48
CA LEU A 66 0.34 3.91 -2.73
C LEU A 66 1.21 4.86 -1.92
N GLU A 67 1.53 4.53 -0.67
CA GLU A 67 2.50 5.25 0.15
C GLU A 67 3.87 5.29 -0.53
N ALA A 68 4.42 4.14 -0.92
CA ALA A 68 5.72 4.05 -1.58
C ALA A 68 5.78 4.80 -2.92
N LEU A 69 4.69 4.77 -3.72
CA LEU A 69 4.61 5.56 -4.96
C LEU A 69 4.62 7.07 -4.68
N ARG A 70 3.93 7.51 -3.61
CA ARG A 70 3.80 8.93 -3.25
C ARG A 70 5.03 9.49 -2.55
N GLU A 71 5.82 8.68 -1.86
CA GLU A 71 7.05 9.10 -1.18
C GLU A 71 8.15 9.60 -2.15
N GLN A 72 8.06 9.27 -3.44
CA GLN A 72 9.03 9.69 -4.46
C GLN A 72 8.48 10.85 -5.29
N GLU A 73 8.93 12.09 -4.99
CA GLU A 73 8.46 13.30 -5.67
C GLU A 73 8.67 13.27 -7.20
N GLN A 74 9.82 12.79 -7.68
CA GLN A 74 10.04 12.58 -9.12
C GLN A 74 9.49 11.22 -9.56
N GLY A 75 8.58 11.25 -10.53
CA GLY A 75 8.09 10.05 -11.24
C GLY A 75 6.95 9.31 -10.53
N CYS A 76 6.27 9.94 -9.58
CA CYS A 76 5.00 9.43 -9.06
C CYS A 76 3.93 9.52 -10.17
N PRO A 77 3.24 8.41 -10.51
CA PRO A 77 2.17 8.43 -11.51
C PRO A 77 0.91 9.13 -10.97
N LEU A 78 0.01 9.54 -11.87
CA LEU A 78 -1.34 9.95 -11.47
C LEU A 78 -2.07 8.75 -10.87
N ILE A 79 -2.43 8.84 -9.59
CA ILE A 79 -3.15 7.80 -8.86
C ILE A 79 -4.63 8.13 -8.80
N VAL A 80 -5.47 7.22 -9.29
CA VAL A 80 -6.93 7.28 -9.15
C VAL A 80 -7.39 6.02 -8.42
N GLU A 81 -8.00 6.19 -7.26
CA GLU A 81 -8.57 5.08 -6.49
C GLU A 81 -10.06 4.93 -6.84
N PHE A 82 -10.49 3.70 -7.11
CA PHE A 82 -11.87 3.37 -7.42
C PHE A 82 -12.35 2.23 -6.50
N ASN A 83 -13.44 2.47 -5.79
CA ASN A 83 -14.16 1.48 -5.01
C ASN A 83 -15.64 1.64 -5.34
N PRO A 84 -16.23 0.73 -6.16
CA PRO A 84 -17.60 0.84 -6.64
C PRO A 84 -18.66 0.73 -5.53
#